data_AF-A0A9D6ILI7-F1
#
_entry.id   AF-A0A9D6ILI7-F1
#
_cell.length_a   1.000
_cell.length_b   1.000
_cell.length_c   1.000
_cell.angle_alpha   90.00
_cell.angle_beta   90.00
_cell.angle_gamma   90.00
#
_symmetry.space_group_name_H-M   'P 1'
#
loop_
_entity.id
_entity.type
_entity.pdbx_description
1 polymer ?
#
loop_
_entity_poly.entity_id
_entity_poly.type
_entity_poly.pdbx_seq_one_letter_code
_entity_poly.pdbx_strand_id
1 'polypeptide(L)'
;MRFAQTVTKAILCTLVSVLPLQGAGIAPSAPAKRKVVRIDVAPGMATLVPGQSVQFTARAYDSKGRRVSGVKFSWSSSLPGVATVGSTGTAQAIGNGIAQIRAQVRRVFGAATVRVDDGTGGGGFTNLFFLHHSTGDGFVVEGDIRGYIEDYNQPRGTGYEFWDHGYNGDGLRDPAGNPTGTSYEIPDDNTDPDGLYRLWTGSDGVAMASRNVILDNHQVIAFKSCFPASAISGVDMLNQYKSWYLEMRDVFDSRPDRVFVVMSTPPLHRLSTNHAEATNARAFASWLKSSEYLAGHSNIVCFDLFDVLAEPDDGSTTANMLRYEYEQSHGDGDSHPNAPANRAVAPLLAQALIDAGQGR
;
A
#
# COMPACT_ATOMS: atom_id res chain seq x y z
N MET A 1 -16.36 -114.62 51.36
CA MET A 1 -16.91 -113.28 51.62
C MET A 1 -15.80 -112.26 51.46
N ARG A 2 -16.10 -111.12 50.83
CA ARG A 2 -15.17 -110.13 50.23
C ARG A 2 -14.29 -109.42 51.27
N PHE A 3 -13.01 -109.20 50.94
CA PHE A 3 -12.24 -108.02 51.36
C PHE A 3 -11.24 -107.67 50.24
N ALA A 4 -11.29 -106.42 49.76
CA ALA A 4 -10.42 -105.89 48.70
C ALA A 4 -9.44 -104.88 49.29
N GLN A 5 -8.21 -104.93 48.80
CA GLN A 5 -7.04 -104.14 49.19
C GLN A 5 -7.11 -102.68 48.69
N THR A 6 -6.41 -101.77 49.36
CA THR A 6 -6.11 -100.42 48.84
C THR A 6 -4.64 -100.06 49.11
N VAL A 7 -3.99 -99.46 48.12
CA VAL A 7 -2.55 -99.20 48.02
C VAL A 7 -2.31 -97.68 47.91
N THR A 8 -1.55 -97.15 48.89
CA THR A 8 -0.39 -96.22 48.84
C THR A 8 -0.39 -94.92 47.99
N LYS A 9 -0.07 -93.76 48.62
CA LYS A 9 1.19 -92.97 48.48
C LYS A 9 1.14 -91.56 49.12
N ALA A 10 2.28 -91.13 49.68
CA ALA A 10 2.54 -89.84 50.32
C ALA A 10 3.05 -88.76 49.33
N ILE A 11 2.83 -87.48 49.64
CA ILE A 11 3.37 -86.31 48.90
C ILE A 11 4.02 -85.32 49.87
N LEU A 12 5.19 -84.81 49.44
CA LEU A 12 6.13 -83.90 50.10
C LEU A 12 5.67 -82.42 49.96
N CYS A 13 5.79 -81.61 51.02
CA CYS A 13 5.38 -80.19 51.04
C CYS A 13 6.60 -79.26 50.98
N THR A 14 6.63 -78.31 50.04
CA THR A 14 7.73 -77.34 49.83
C THR A 14 7.28 -75.93 50.23
N LEU A 15 8.13 -75.20 50.97
CA LEU A 15 7.95 -73.79 51.36
C LEU A 15 8.31 -72.85 50.20
N VAL A 16 7.50 -71.82 49.95
CA VAL A 16 7.81 -70.70 49.04
C VAL A 16 7.67 -69.38 49.79
N SER A 17 8.68 -68.52 49.69
CA SER A 17 8.79 -67.19 50.31
C SER A 17 7.98 -66.13 49.55
N VAL A 18 7.41 -65.15 50.29
CA VAL A 18 6.64 -64.03 49.75
C VAL A 18 7.51 -62.77 49.73
N LEU A 19 7.64 -62.11 48.57
CA LEU A 19 8.17 -60.75 48.40
C LEU A 19 6.99 -59.79 48.12
N PRO A 20 6.96 -58.57 48.68
CA PRO A 20 5.86 -57.64 48.44
C PRO A 20 5.99 -56.96 47.07
N LEU A 21 4.84 -56.82 46.39
CA LEU A 21 4.69 -56.18 45.10
C LEU A 21 4.66 -54.64 45.29
N GLN A 22 5.69 -53.92 44.82
CA GLN A 22 5.64 -52.46 44.73
C GLN A 22 4.78 -52.05 43.52
N GLY A 23 3.72 -51.27 43.78
CA GLY A 23 2.86 -50.73 42.74
C GLY A 23 3.61 -49.72 41.86
N ALA A 24 3.63 -49.97 40.55
CA ALA A 24 4.12 -49.02 39.57
C ALA A 24 3.12 -47.86 39.44
N GLY A 25 3.50 -46.67 39.93
CA GLY A 25 2.77 -45.44 39.69
C GLY A 25 2.81 -45.06 38.20
N ILE A 26 1.65 -44.90 37.58
CA ILE A 26 1.52 -44.40 36.20
C ILE A 26 1.91 -42.92 36.22
N ALA A 27 3.01 -42.57 35.56
CA ALA A 27 3.38 -41.16 35.36
C ALA A 27 2.31 -40.45 34.51
N PRO A 28 1.90 -39.21 34.85
CA PRO A 28 0.92 -38.49 34.05
C PRO A 28 1.45 -38.24 32.63
N SER A 29 0.69 -38.66 31.62
CA SER A 29 1.01 -38.42 30.20
C SER A 29 1.06 -36.91 29.93
N ALA A 30 2.11 -36.45 29.25
CA ALA A 30 2.25 -35.04 28.85
C ALA A 30 1.01 -34.58 28.04
N PRO A 31 0.49 -33.36 28.26
CA PRO A 31 -0.70 -32.89 27.57
C PRO A 31 -0.46 -32.81 26.05
N ALA A 32 -1.40 -33.36 25.27
CA ALA A 32 -1.34 -33.32 23.80
C ALA A 32 -1.18 -31.88 23.29
N LYS A 33 -0.23 -31.67 22.37
CA LYS A 33 0.04 -30.36 21.73
C LYS A 33 -1.23 -29.85 21.04
N ARG A 34 -1.88 -28.84 21.61
CA ARG A 34 -3.10 -28.26 21.05
C ARG A 34 -2.80 -27.48 19.77
N LYS A 35 -3.60 -27.70 18.72
CA LYS A 35 -3.49 -26.99 17.44
C LYS A 35 -4.03 -25.57 17.58
N VAL A 36 -3.22 -24.57 17.23
CA VAL A 36 -3.64 -23.16 17.13
C VAL A 36 -4.48 -22.98 15.86
N VAL A 37 -5.61 -22.29 15.98
CA VAL A 37 -6.48 -21.92 14.84
C VAL A 37 -6.81 -20.43 14.79
N ARG A 38 -6.62 -19.69 15.90
CA ARG A 38 -6.85 -18.25 15.99
C ARG A 38 -5.75 -17.59 16.83
N ILE A 39 -5.37 -16.38 16.46
CA ILE A 39 -4.46 -15.53 17.22
C ILE A 39 -5.13 -14.17 17.39
N ASP A 40 -5.23 -13.71 18.63
CA ASP A 40 -5.71 -12.36 18.96
C ASP A 40 -4.50 -11.51 19.38
N VAL A 41 -4.39 -10.30 18.84
CA VAL A 41 -3.33 -9.33 19.16
C VAL A 41 -3.94 -8.16 19.93
N ALA A 42 -3.31 -7.76 21.04
CA ALA A 42 -3.77 -6.69 21.91
C ALA A 42 -2.62 -5.73 22.29
N PRO A 43 -2.82 -4.40 22.23
CA PRO A 43 -4.03 -3.72 21.76
C PRO A 43 -4.31 -4.01 20.28
N GLY A 44 -5.57 -3.89 19.84
CA GLY A 44 -5.92 -4.10 18.43
C GLY A 44 -5.51 -2.92 17.53
N MET A 45 -5.35 -1.75 18.14
CA MET A 45 -4.87 -0.53 17.49
C MET A 45 -4.03 0.30 18.48
N ALA A 46 -3.02 1.00 17.99
CA ALA A 46 -2.29 2.03 18.71
C ALA A 46 -2.04 3.24 17.80
N THR A 47 -2.21 4.46 18.33
CA THR A 47 -1.78 5.70 17.67
C THR A 47 -0.54 6.21 18.38
N LEU A 48 0.52 6.50 17.62
CA LEU A 48 1.83 6.87 18.12
C LEU A 48 2.37 8.09 17.37
N VAL A 49 3.25 8.84 18.02
CA VAL A 49 4.10 9.85 17.38
C VAL A 49 5.45 9.21 17.02
N PRO A 50 6.13 9.62 15.92
CA PRO A 50 7.48 9.15 15.63
C PRO A 50 8.40 9.14 16.86
N GLY A 51 9.12 8.04 17.06
CA GLY A 51 9.97 7.80 18.23
C GLY A 51 9.25 7.14 19.42
N GLN A 52 7.92 7.12 19.47
CA GLN A 52 7.18 6.39 20.50
C GLN A 52 7.17 4.87 20.24
N SER A 53 6.81 4.10 21.27
CA SER A 53 6.68 2.65 21.17
C SER A 53 5.46 2.13 21.90
N VAL A 54 4.96 0.97 21.47
CA VAL A 54 3.86 0.24 22.10
C VAL A 54 4.19 -1.24 22.18
N GLN A 55 3.76 -1.89 23.26
CA GLN A 55 3.89 -3.33 23.42
C GLN A 55 2.61 -4.03 22.96
N PHE A 56 2.71 -4.86 21.92
CA PHE A 56 1.66 -5.80 21.54
C PHE A 56 1.83 -7.15 22.23
N THR A 57 0.72 -7.79 22.54
CA THR A 57 0.67 -9.13 23.10
C THR A 57 -0.20 -10.03 22.22
N ALA A 58 0.29 -11.23 21.92
CA ALA A 58 -0.46 -12.21 21.13
C ALA A 58 -0.97 -13.36 22.01
N ARG A 59 -2.21 -13.79 21.78
CA ARG A 59 -2.85 -14.92 22.46
C ARG A 59 -3.37 -15.92 21.44
N ALA A 60 -2.94 -17.18 21.56
CA ALA A 60 -3.35 -18.25 20.66
C ALA A 60 -4.49 -19.10 21.24
N TYR A 61 -5.41 -19.53 20.38
CA TYR A 61 -6.59 -20.32 20.75
C TYR A 61 -6.74 -21.57 19.87
N ASP A 62 -7.27 -22.64 20.46
CA ASP A 62 -7.65 -23.87 19.75
C ASP A 62 -9.06 -23.78 19.14
N SER A 63 -9.48 -24.81 18.40
CA SER A 63 -10.79 -24.87 17.75
C SER A 63 -11.99 -24.86 18.69
N LYS A 64 -11.76 -25.03 19.99
CA LYS A 64 -12.80 -24.94 21.04
C LYS A 64 -12.73 -23.60 21.78
N GLY A 65 -11.98 -22.62 21.27
CA GLY A 65 -11.81 -21.31 21.90
C GLY A 65 -10.95 -21.33 23.17
N ARG A 66 -10.21 -22.41 23.44
CA ARG A 66 -9.39 -22.52 24.66
C ARG A 66 -7.98 -22.00 24.38
N ARG A 67 -7.41 -21.27 25.33
CA ARG A 67 -6.05 -20.73 25.23
C ARG A 67 -5.02 -21.85 25.08
N VAL A 68 -4.09 -21.67 24.14
CA VAL A 68 -2.91 -22.52 23.96
C VAL A 68 -1.71 -21.79 24.58
N SER A 69 -1.10 -22.38 25.61
CA SER A 69 0.05 -21.82 26.33
C SER A 69 1.39 -22.21 25.68
N GLY A 70 2.46 -21.47 26.00
CA GLY A 70 3.82 -21.78 25.52
C GLY A 70 4.06 -21.55 24.02
N VAL A 71 3.17 -20.79 23.36
CA VAL A 71 3.28 -20.47 21.95
C VAL A 71 4.27 -19.33 21.75
N LYS A 72 5.27 -19.55 20.89
CA LYS A 72 6.19 -18.51 20.42
C LYS A 72 5.67 -17.95 19.11
N PHE A 73 5.57 -16.63 19.01
CA PHE A 73 5.08 -15.92 17.82
C PHE A 73 6.25 -15.32 17.05
N SER A 74 6.21 -15.38 15.73
CA SER A 74 7.00 -14.50 14.88
C SER A 74 6.22 -13.21 14.66
N TRP A 75 6.91 -12.07 14.75
CA TRP A 75 6.32 -10.75 14.53
C TRP A 75 6.83 -10.16 13.23
N SER A 76 5.96 -9.43 12.52
CA SER A 76 6.34 -8.65 11.36
C SER A 76 5.49 -7.38 11.27
N SER A 77 6.05 -6.36 10.63
CA SER A 77 5.32 -5.15 10.23
C SER A 77 5.09 -5.18 8.73
N SER A 78 3.93 -4.69 8.27
CA SER A 78 3.69 -4.50 6.84
C SER A 78 4.51 -3.35 6.26
N LEU A 79 4.90 -2.37 7.07
CA LEU A 79 5.65 -1.18 6.64
C LEU A 79 6.64 -0.76 7.74
N PRO A 80 7.86 -1.33 7.74
CA PRO A 80 8.89 -0.99 8.72
C PRO A 80 9.30 0.49 8.74
N GLY A 81 9.14 1.21 7.61
CA GLY A 81 9.37 2.66 7.55
C GLY A 81 8.31 3.51 8.29
N VAL A 82 7.15 2.94 8.59
CA VAL A 82 6.09 3.57 9.41
C VAL A 82 6.20 3.07 10.86
N ALA A 83 6.21 1.76 11.05
CA ALA A 83 6.46 1.16 12.36
C ALA A 83 7.24 -0.15 12.23
N THR A 84 8.32 -0.29 12.99
CA THR A 84 9.02 -1.57 13.14
C THR A 84 8.40 -2.39 14.27
N VAL A 85 8.66 -3.71 14.31
CA VAL A 85 8.30 -4.55 15.46
C VAL A 85 9.41 -5.53 15.79
N GLY A 86 9.80 -5.58 17.07
CA GLY A 86 10.78 -6.52 17.59
C GLY A 86 10.21 -7.93 17.80
N SER A 87 11.10 -8.89 18.06
CA SER A 87 10.75 -10.30 18.29
C SER A 87 9.86 -10.53 19.53
N THR A 88 9.79 -9.56 20.43
CA THR A 88 8.93 -9.56 21.62
C THR A 88 7.57 -8.90 21.39
N GLY A 89 7.28 -8.39 20.19
CA GLY A 89 6.03 -7.67 19.89
C GLY A 89 6.05 -6.19 20.28
N THR A 90 7.21 -5.64 20.63
CA THR A 90 7.38 -4.20 20.85
C THR A 90 7.47 -3.50 19.51
N ALA A 91 6.50 -2.65 19.19
CA ALA A 91 6.49 -1.85 17.98
C ALA A 91 7.03 -0.44 18.24
N GLN A 92 7.81 0.10 17.31
CA GLN A 92 8.37 1.45 17.38
C GLN A 92 7.92 2.26 16.18
N ALA A 93 7.38 3.45 16.44
CA ALA A 93 6.98 4.40 15.41
C ALA A 93 8.20 5.07 14.78
N ILE A 94 8.26 5.06 13.44
CA ILE A 94 9.37 5.58 12.64
C ILE A 94 8.94 6.83 11.86
N GLY A 95 7.94 6.70 10.98
CA GLY A 95 7.40 7.78 10.15
C GLY A 95 5.87 7.73 10.09
N ASN A 96 5.23 8.79 9.61
CA ASN A 96 3.78 8.92 9.58
C ASN A 96 3.14 7.88 8.63
N GLY A 97 1.99 7.31 9.01
CA GLY A 97 1.27 6.32 8.21
C GLY A 97 0.56 5.25 9.03
N ILE A 98 0.18 4.13 8.40
CA ILE A 98 -0.51 3.02 9.08
C ILE A 98 0.15 1.65 8.80
N ALA A 99 0.84 1.08 9.80
CA ALA A 99 1.41 -0.26 9.68
C ALA A 99 0.50 -1.34 10.31
N GLN A 100 0.42 -2.51 9.69
CA GLN A 100 -0.15 -3.73 10.28
C GLN A 100 0.96 -4.54 10.97
N ILE A 101 0.83 -4.71 12.29
CA ILE A 101 1.70 -5.56 13.10
C ILE A 101 1.08 -6.95 13.21
N ARG A 102 1.75 -7.95 12.64
CA ARG A 102 1.28 -9.33 12.59
C ARG A 102 2.03 -10.22 13.56
N ALA A 103 1.30 -10.98 14.37
CA ALA A 103 1.82 -12.10 15.15
C ALA A 103 1.43 -13.41 14.47
N GLN A 104 2.40 -14.28 14.21
CA GLN A 104 2.19 -15.49 13.42
C GLN A 104 2.72 -16.76 14.10
N VAL A 105 1.98 -17.86 13.90
CA VAL A 105 2.39 -19.22 14.24
C VAL A 105 2.01 -20.13 13.07
N ARG A 106 3.00 -20.68 12.36
CA ARG A 106 2.80 -21.46 11.14
C ARG A 106 1.97 -20.64 10.13
N ARG A 107 0.76 -21.10 9.78
CA ARG A 107 -0.13 -20.44 8.80
C ARG A 107 -1.24 -19.59 9.46
N VAL A 108 -1.28 -19.53 10.79
CA VAL A 108 -2.27 -18.71 11.51
C VAL A 108 -1.61 -17.41 11.93
N PHE A 109 -2.28 -16.29 11.69
CA PHE A 109 -1.84 -14.97 12.12
C PHE A 109 -2.98 -14.21 12.81
N GLY A 110 -2.61 -13.25 13.65
CA GLY A 110 -3.46 -12.18 14.14
C GLY A 110 -2.76 -10.85 13.86
N ALA A 111 -3.52 -9.77 13.73
CA ALA A 111 -2.98 -8.47 13.36
C ALA A 111 -3.48 -7.37 14.31
N ALA A 112 -2.68 -6.33 14.45
CA ALA A 112 -3.04 -5.07 15.09
C ALA A 112 -2.55 -3.90 14.25
N THR A 113 -3.27 -2.79 14.30
CA THR A 113 -2.96 -1.57 13.55
C THR A 113 -2.10 -0.62 14.38
N VAL A 114 -1.00 -0.13 13.81
CA VAL A 114 -0.26 1.02 14.34
C VAL A 114 -0.49 2.18 13.39
N ARG A 115 -1.11 3.24 13.90
CA ARG A 115 -1.14 4.54 13.23
C ARG A 115 -0.02 5.39 13.80
N VAL A 116 0.76 6.02 12.94
CA VAL A 116 1.77 7.01 13.32
C VAL A 116 1.35 8.35 12.76
N ASP A 117 1.17 9.34 13.63
CA ASP A 117 0.98 10.74 13.26
C ASP A 117 1.85 11.63 14.17
N ASP A 118 2.42 12.70 13.63
CA ASP A 118 3.41 13.55 14.30
C ASP A 118 2.88 14.35 15.50
N GLY A 119 1.61 14.18 15.87
CA GLY A 119 0.99 14.90 16.98
C GLY A 119 0.95 16.42 16.80
N THR A 120 1.33 16.94 15.63
CA THR A 120 1.18 18.34 15.28
C THR A 120 -0.27 18.57 14.86
N GLY A 121 -1.15 18.65 15.86
CA GLY A 121 -2.56 19.02 15.70
C GLY A 121 -2.72 20.46 15.23
N GLY A 122 -2.28 20.73 14.00
CA GLY A 122 -2.27 22.02 13.32
C GLY A 122 -2.65 21.88 11.84
N GLY A 123 -3.72 21.15 11.53
CA GLY A 123 -4.54 21.37 10.33
C GLY A 123 -4.51 20.29 9.24
N GLY A 124 -3.38 20.08 8.56
CA GLY A 124 -3.36 19.40 7.25
C GLY A 124 -2.91 17.93 7.22
N PHE A 125 -3.11 17.28 6.07
CA PHE A 125 -2.55 15.97 5.76
C PHE A 125 -1.08 16.08 5.33
N THR A 126 -0.18 15.35 6.01
CA THR A 126 1.28 15.42 5.77
C THR A 126 1.85 14.20 5.04
N ASN A 127 1.11 13.08 4.98
CA ASN A 127 1.53 11.92 4.19
C ASN A 127 1.09 12.06 2.72
N LEU A 128 2.06 12.32 1.85
CA LEU A 128 1.91 12.53 0.42
C LEU A 128 2.32 11.27 -0.34
N PHE A 129 1.53 10.87 -1.31
CA PHE A 129 1.80 9.68 -2.13
C PHE A 129 1.63 9.98 -3.61
N PHE A 130 2.56 9.49 -4.41
CA PHE A 130 2.49 9.55 -5.87
C PHE A 130 2.61 8.16 -6.49
N LEU A 131 1.51 7.65 -7.05
CA LEU A 131 1.53 6.47 -7.92
C LEU A 131 1.88 6.91 -9.34
N HIS A 132 2.97 6.38 -9.89
CA HIS A 132 3.46 6.83 -11.18
C HIS A 132 4.19 5.74 -11.95
N HIS A 133 3.95 5.65 -13.25
CA HIS A 133 4.76 4.86 -14.17
C HIS A 133 5.53 5.76 -15.15
N SER A 134 6.58 5.21 -15.75
CA SER A 134 7.41 5.82 -16.80
C SER A 134 7.83 7.27 -16.50
N THR A 135 7.21 8.29 -17.09
CA THR A 135 7.62 9.70 -16.98
C THR A 135 7.63 10.23 -15.54
N GLY A 136 6.89 9.58 -14.64
CA GLY A 136 6.82 9.98 -13.24
C GLY A 136 8.15 9.84 -12.50
N ASP A 137 8.96 8.84 -12.86
CA ASP A 137 10.27 8.65 -12.22
C ASP A 137 11.21 9.82 -12.54
N GLY A 138 11.10 10.38 -13.75
CA GLY A 138 11.78 11.61 -14.13
C GLY A 138 11.43 12.79 -13.21
N PHE A 139 10.16 12.97 -12.87
CA PHE A 139 9.74 14.04 -11.94
C PHE A 139 10.28 13.81 -10.54
N VAL A 140 10.29 12.55 -10.09
CA VAL A 140 10.72 12.18 -8.75
C VAL A 140 12.24 12.30 -8.58
N VAL A 141 13.01 11.72 -9.50
CA VAL A 141 14.48 11.58 -9.38
C VAL A 141 15.20 12.76 -10.00
N GLU A 142 14.91 13.08 -11.26
CA GLU A 142 15.62 14.14 -11.99
C GLU A 142 15.03 15.53 -11.73
N GLY A 143 13.73 15.59 -11.47
CA GLY A 143 13.01 16.78 -11.05
C GLY A 143 13.17 17.11 -9.56
N ASP A 144 13.58 16.14 -8.74
CA ASP A 144 13.85 16.31 -7.29
C ASP A 144 12.64 16.79 -6.46
N ILE A 145 11.47 16.16 -6.64
CA ILE A 145 10.27 16.45 -5.81
C ILE A 145 10.58 16.35 -4.31
N ARG A 146 11.42 15.38 -3.92
CA ARG A 146 11.81 15.17 -2.52
C ARG A 146 12.58 16.36 -1.97
N GLY A 147 13.57 16.87 -2.71
CA GLY A 147 14.31 18.07 -2.33
C GLY A 147 13.39 19.28 -2.15
N TYR A 148 12.43 19.48 -3.05
CA TYR A 148 11.46 20.59 -2.92
C TYR A 148 10.58 20.48 -1.66
N ILE A 149 10.16 19.28 -1.30
CA ILE A 149 9.35 19.05 -0.09
C ILE A 149 10.21 19.25 1.18
N GLU A 150 11.46 18.81 1.16
CA GLU A 150 12.42 19.04 2.24
C GLU A 150 12.71 20.54 2.43
N ASP A 151 12.95 21.27 1.33
CA ASP A 151 13.14 22.73 1.32
C ASP A 151 11.88 23.48 1.78
N TYR A 152 10.70 22.92 1.56
CA TYR A 152 9.46 23.44 2.12
C TYR A 152 9.40 23.24 3.64
N ASN A 153 9.74 22.03 4.09
CA ASN A 153 9.70 21.60 5.49
C ASN A 153 10.66 22.38 6.39
N GLN A 154 11.94 22.47 6.00
CA GLN A 154 13.02 23.01 6.83
C GLN A 154 12.75 24.41 7.41
N PRO A 155 12.40 25.45 6.63
CA PRO A 155 12.14 26.78 7.17
C PRO A 155 10.79 26.92 7.89
N ARG A 156 9.85 25.97 7.69
CA ARG A 156 8.48 26.05 8.23
C ARG A 156 8.24 25.12 9.43
N GLY A 157 9.16 24.20 9.70
CA GLY A 157 8.99 23.18 10.73
C GLY A 157 7.81 22.24 10.43
N THR A 158 7.47 22.03 9.16
CA THR A 158 6.46 21.04 8.74
C THR A 158 7.09 19.66 8.53
N GLY A 159 6.27 18.62 8.51
CA GLY A 159 6.70 17.22 8.37
C GLY A 159 6.03 16.52 7.19
N TYR A 160 5.99 17.15 6.01
CA TYR A 160 5.46 16.48 4.81
C TYR A 160 6.38 15.32 4.41
N GLU A 161 5.80 14.14 4.28
CA GLU A 161 6.49 12.91 3.90
C GLU A 161 6.06 12.49 2.50
N PHE A 162 7.02 12.42 1.56
CA PHE A 162 6.74 12.05 0.19
C PHE A 162 7.06 10.59 -0.12
N TRP A 163 6.01 9.81 -0.28
CA TRP A 163 6.06 8.44 -0.74
C TRP A 163 5.78 8.40 -2.24
N ASP A 164 6.42 7.48 -2.96
CA ASP A 164 6.05 7.19 -4.34
C ASP A 164 6.10 5.70 -4.63
N HIS A 165 5.29 5.26 -5.58
CA HIS A 165 5.27 3.88 -6.05
C HIS A 165 5.39 3.89 -7.57
N GLY A 166 6.44 3.25 -8.07
CA GLY A 166 6.79 3.12 -9.48
C GLY A 166 6.02 1.98 -10.17
N TYR A 167 6.64 1.34 -11.16
CA TYR A 167 6.13 0.05 -11.62
C TYR A 167 6.10 -0.97 -10.47
N ASN A 168 5.30 -2.01 -10.57
CA ASN A 168 5.23 -3.07 -9.56
C ASN A 168 6.60 -3.71 -9.26
N GLY A 169 7.50 -3.74 -10.25
CA GLY A 169 8.88 -4.19 -10.09
C GLY A 169 9.78 -3.22 -9.31
N ASP A 170 9.51 -1.92 -9.38
CA ASP A 170 10.22 -0.89 -8.61
C ASP A 170 9.69 -0.84 -7.17
N GLY A 171 8.36 -0.89 -7.03
CA GLY A 171 7.66 -0.86 -5.76
C GLY A 171 7.62 0.52 -5.10
N LEU A 172 7.37 0.50 -3.79
CA LEU A 172 7.23 1.67 -2.94
C LEU A 172 8.61 2.19 -2.52
N ARG A 173 8.83 3.50 -2.66
CA ARG A 173 9.95 4.26 -2.08
C ARG A 173 9.49 5.08 -0.88
N ASP A 174 10.33 5.10 0.15
CA ASP A 174 10.10 5.86 1.37
C ASP A 174 10.37 7.37 1.19
N PRO A 175 10.13 8.22 2.22
CA PRO A 175 10.39 9.65 2.16
C PRO A 175 11.84 10.01 1.86
N ALA A 176 12.79 9.18 2.27
CA ALA A 176 14.21 9.33 1.95
C ALA A 176 14.58 8.84 0.54
N GLY A 177 13.62 8.31 -0.22
CA GLY A 177 13.81 7.81 -1.58
C GLY A 177 14.33 6.37 -1.65
N ASN A 178 14.41 5.66 -0.53
CA ASN A 178 14.90 4.30 -0.52
C ASN A 178 13.80 3.32 -0.95
N PRO A 179 14.11 2.33 -1.80
CA PRO A 179 13.20 1.23 -2.06
C PRO A 179 12.88 0.47 -0.77
N THR A 180 11.60 0.27 -0.50
CA THR A 180 11.15 -0.46 0.69
C THR A 180 11.17 -1.98 0.50
N GLY A 181 11.30 -2.45 -0.75
CA GLY A 181 11.12 -3.85 -1.12
C GLY A 181 9.66 -4.32 -1.08
N THR A 182 8.70 -3.40 -0.88
CA THR A 182 7.26 -3.67 -0.89
C THR A 182 6.63 -3.10 -2.15
N SER A 183 5.72 -3.84 -2.77
CA SER A 183 4.85 -3.35 -3.85
C SER A 183 3.39 -3.42 -3.43
N TYR A 184 2.59 -2.45 -3.89
CA TYR A 184 1.14 -2.43 -3.69
C TYR A 184 0.37 -3.24 -4.76
N GLU A 185 1.08 -3.94 -5.65
CA GLU A 185 0.51 -4.86 -6.66
C GLU A 185 -0.57 -4.17 -7.51
N ILE A 186 -0.21 -3.09 -8.19
CA ILE A 186 -1.10 -2.35 -9.09
C ILE A 186 -1.64 -3.30 -10.16
N PRO A 187 -2.97 -3.41 -10.37
CA PRO A 187 -3.55 -4.36 -11.32
C PRO A 187 -2.93 -4.24 -12.71
N ASP A 188 -2.42 -5.37 -13.21
CA ASP A 188 -1.75 -5.51 -14.52
C ASP A 188 -0.56 -4.56 -14.74
N ASP A 189 -0.06 -3.92 -13.69
CA ASP A 189 0.94 -2.85 -13.79
C ASP A 189 0.49 -1.72 -14.73
N ASN A 190 -0.82 -1.46 -14.76
CA ASN A 190 -1.45 -0.49 -15.66
C ASN A 190 -1.94 0.75 -14.92
N THR A 191 -1.36 1.91 -15.26
CA THR A 191 -1.80 3.23 -14.78
C THR A 191 -2.50 4.06 -15.87
N ASP A 192 -2.79 3.48 -17.04
CA ASP A 192 -3.65 4.12 -18.04
C ASP A 192 -5.10 4.24 -17.51
N PRO A 193 -5.96 5.06 -18.15
CA PRO A 193 -7.30 5.34 -17.63
C PRO A 193 -8.15 4.12 -17.32
N ASP A 194 -8.04 3.03 -18.09
CA ASP A 194 -8.72 1.77 -17.82
C ASP A 194 -8.11 1.02 -16.61
N GLY A 195 -6.79 1.05 -16.47
CA GLY A 195 -6.05 0.48 -15.35
C GLY A 195 -6.34 1.19 -14.03
N LEU A 196 -6.33 2.53 -14.03
CA LEU A 196 -6.74 3.35 -12.89
C LEU A 196 -8.20 3.12 -12.55
N TYR A 197 -9.08 3.05 -13.56
CA TYR A 197 -10.47 2.71 -13.34
C TYR A 197 -10.60 1.35 -12.64
N ARG A 198 -9.91 0.31 -13.12
CA ARG A 198 -9.88 -1.00 -12.45
C ARG A 198 -9.34 -0.90 -11.02
N LEU A 199 -8.23 -0.19 -10.79
CA LEU A 199 -7.66 0.00 -9.45
C LEU A 199 -8.69 0.61 -8.48
N TRP A 200 -9.37 1.68 -8.90
CA TRP A 200 -10.22 2.46 -8.01
C TRP A 200 -11.63 1.91 -7.87
N THR A 201 -12.23 1.36 -8.93
CA THR A 201 -13.64 0.90 -8.91
C THR A 201 -13.76 -0.63 -8.88
N GLY A 202 -12.70 -1.36 -9.20
CA GLY A 202 -12.69 -2.81 -9.27
C GLY A 202 -13.06 -3.50 -7.97
N SER A 203 -13.81 -4.60 -8.10
CA SER A 203 -14.22 -5.47 -6.99
C SER A 203 -13.46 -6.80 -6.95
N ASP A 204 -12.48 -6.99 -7.84
CA ASP A 204 -11.61 -8.17 -7.80
C ASP A 204 -10.61 -8.07 -6.65
N GLY A 205 -10.12 -9.23 -6.19
CA GLY A 205 -9.29 -9.29 -4.99
C GLY A 205 -7.95 -8.55 -5.10
N VAL A 206 -7.41 -8.39 -6.32
CA VAL A 206 -6.18 -7.63 -6.55
C VAL A 206 -6.50 -6.15 -6.41
N ALA A 207 -7.43 -5.62 -7.22
CA ALA A 207 -7.83 -4.21 -7.18
C ALA A 207 -8.23 -3.76 -5.76
N MET A 208 -9.03 -4.56 -5.05
CA MET A 208 -9.41 -4.25 -3.67
C MET A 208 -8.21 -4.20 -2.72
N ALA A 209 -7.26 -5.13 -2.84
CA ALA A 209 -6.09 -5.15 -1.97
C ALA A 209 -5.18 -3.94 -2.22
N SER A 210 -4.90 -3.64 -3.48
CA SER A 210 -4.06 -2.51 -3.91
C SER A 210 -4.68 -1.16 -3.51
N ARG A 211 -5.97 -0.98 -3.78
CA ARG A 211 -6.71 0.23 -3.36
C ARG A 211 -6.71 0.39 -1.85
N ASN A 212 -7.02 -0.67 -1.11
CA ASN A 212 -7.11 -0.58 0.35
C ASN A 212 -5.74 -0.30 0.98
N VAL A 213 -4.65 -0.90 0.48
CA VAL A 213 -3.32 -0.60 1.04
C VAL A 213 -2.90 0.84 0.76
N ILE A 214 -3.21 1.40 -0.42
CA ILE A 214 -2.96 2.83 -0.71
C ILE A 214 -3.78 3.71 0.25
N LEU A 215 -5.09 3.45 0.33
CA LEU A 215 -6.00 4.23 1.18
C LEU A 215 -5.65 4.12 2.66
N ASP A 216 -5.19 2.98 3.14
CA ASP A 216 -4.81 2.81 4.54
C ASP A 216 -3.53 3.59 4.88
N ASN A 217 -2.63 3.78 3.93
CA ASN A 217 -1.29 4.31 4.20
C ASN A 217 -1.08 5.78 3.87
N HIS A 218 -1.86 6.31 2.93
CA HIS A 218 -1.61 7.63 2.37
C HIS A 218 -2.78 8.55 2.52
N GLN A 219 -2.53 9.85 2.72
CA GLN A 219 -3.56 10.85 2.97
C GLN A 219 -3.83 11.73 1.75
N VAL A 220 -2.77 12.23 1.12
CA VAL A 220 -2.83 12.92 -0.18
C VAL A 220 -2.32 11.96 -1.23
N ILE A 221 -3.18 11.60 -2.18
CA ILE A 221 -2.94 10.52 -3.15
C ILE A 221 -2.96 11.14 -4.54
N ALA A 222 -1.78 11.34 -5.11
CA ALA A 222 -1.61 11.67 -6.52
C ALA A 222 -1.43 10.41 -7.35
N PHE A 223 -2.00 10.42 -8.53
CA PHE A 223 -1.77 9.40 -9.54
C PHE A 223 -1.89 10.02 -10.91
N LYS A 224 -1.12 9.49 -11.86
CA LYS A 224 -1.19 9.89 -13.27
C LYS A 224 -1.29 8.68 -14.17
N SER A 225 -1.84 8.91 -15.36
CA SER A 225 -1.72 7.99 -16.47
C SER A 225 -0.45 8.23 -17.28
N CYS A 226 -0.04 7.20 -18.02
CA CYS A 226 1.23 7.14 -18.72
C CYS A 226 1.04 7.28 -20.24
N PHE A 227 2.12 7.28 -21.02
CA PHE A 227 2.02 6.93 -22.43
C PHE A 227 1.46 5.51 -22.58
N PRO A 228 0.54 5.24 -23.53
CA PRO A 228 0.04 6.12 -24.60
C PRO A 228 -1.31 6.81 -24.29
N ALA A 229 -1.69 7.03 -23.04
CA ALA A 229 -3.04 7.50 -22.69
C ALA A 229 -3.47 8.83 -23.33
N SER A 230 -2.54 9.65 -23.83
CA SER A 230 -2.86 10.87 -24.60
C SER A 230 -3.18 10.62 -26.08
N ALA A 231 -3.09 9.38 -26.58
CA ALA A 231 -3.48 8.99 -27.95
C ALA A 231 -5.01 8.87 -28.09
N ILE A 232 -5.74 9.95 -27.76
CA ILE A 232 -7.21 9.94 -27.73
C ILE A 232 -7.76 10.08 -29.15
N SER A 233 -8.00 8.94 -29.79
CA SER A 233 -8.32 8.85 -31.22
C SER A 233 -9.66 9.46 -31.65
N GLY A 234 -10.57 9.74 -30.70
CA GLY A 234 -11.86 10.34 -31.00
C GLY A 234 -12.74 10.59 -29.79
N VAL A 235 -13.93 11.14 -30.07
CA VAL A 235 -14.90 11.56 -29.06
C VAL A 235 -15.42 10.41 -28.20
N ASP A 236 -15.55 9.21 -28.75
CA ASP A 236 -16.01 8.03 -27.99
C ASP A 236 -15.00 7.62 -26.93
N MET A 237 -13.71 7.60 -27.27
CA MET A 237 -12.64 7.32 -26.33
C MET A 237 -12.53 8.44 -25.26
N LEU A 238 -12.63 9.70 -25.69
CA LEU A 238 -12.67 10.83 -24.76
C LEU A 238 -13.83 10.71 -23.76
N ASN A 239 -15.02 10.38 -24.22
CA ASN A 239 -16.19 10.19 -23.38
C ASN A 239 -16.05 8.97 -22.47
N GLN A 240 -15.43 7.90 -22.94
CA GLN A 240 -15.13 6.72 -22.11
C GLN A 240 -14.20 7.07 -20.96
N TYR A 241 -13.14 7.84 -21.22
CA TYR A 241 -12.23 8.32 -20.17
C TYR A 241 -12.97 9.18 -19.16
N LYS A 242 -13.81 10.13 -19.63
CA LYS A 242 -14.63 10.94 -18.73
C LYS A 242 -15.55 10.09 -17.86
N SER A 243 -16.21 9.08 -18.43
CA SER A 243 -17.07 8.15 -17.67
C SER A 243 -16.30 7.43 -16.57
N TRP A 244 -15.13 6.88 -16.89
CA TRP A 244 -14.29 6.21 -15.89
C TRP A 244 -13.86 7.15 -14.76
N TYR A 245 -13.42 8.37 -15.09
CA TYR A 245 -13.02 9.35 -14.07
C TYR A 245 -14.19 9.81 -13.21
N LEU A 246 -15.41 9.93 -13.75
CA LEU A 246 -16.61 10.20 -12.97
C LEU A 246 -16.94 9.07 -11.98
N GLU A 247 -16.80 7.81 -12.38
CA GLU A 247 -17.02 6.68 -11.46
C GLU A 247 -15.92 6.55 -10.40
N MET A 248 -14.66 6.85 -10.76
CA MET A 248 -13.58 6.96 -9.78
C MET A 248 -13.86 8.08 -8.77
N ARG A 249 -14.43 9.20 -9.24
CA ARG A 249 -14.83 10.34 -8.40
C ARG A 249 -15.79 9.93 -7.28
N ASP A 250 -16.76 9.06 -7.57
CA ASP A 250 -17.69 8.54 -6.56
C ASP A 250 -16.97 7.74 -5.45
N VAL A 251 -15.94 6.97 -5.82
CA VAL A 251 -15.08 6.28 -4.84
C VAL A 251 -14.29 7.29 -4.01
N PHE A 252 -13.77 8.34 -4.64
CA PHE A 252 -13.03 9.39 -3.96
C PHE A 252 -13.91 10.12 -2.95
N ASP A 253 -15.11 10.55 -3.33
CA ASP A 253 -16.08 11.21 -2.44
C ASP A 253 -16.44 10.36 -1.21
N SER A 254 -16.44 9.02 -1.35
CA SER A 254 -16.67 8.11 -0.22
C SER A 254 -15.55 8.14 0.83
N ARG A 255 -14.40 8.78 0.52
CA ARG A 255 -13.21 8.91 1.35
C ARG A 255 -12.88 10.38 1.64
N PRO A 256 -13.72 11.10 2.40
CA PRO A 256 -13.44 12.49 2.78
C PRO A 256 -12.19 12.63 3.65
N ASP A 257 -11.75 11.53 4.26
CA ASP A 257 -10.53 11.38 5.04
C ASP A 257 -9.24 11.30 4.19
N ARG A 258 -9.35 11.43 2.87
CA ARG A 258 -8.26 11.43 1.89
C ARG A 258 -8.44 12.58 0.91
N VAL A 259 -7.35 13.07 0.33
CA VAL A 259 -7.35 14.00 -0.81
C VAL A 259 -6.84 13.26 -2.03
N PHE A 260 -7.52 13.39 -3.16
CA PHE A 260 -7.10 12.81 -4.43
C PHE A 260 -6.62 13.92 -5.36
N VAL A 261 -5.36 13.82 -5.78
CA VAL A 261 -4.73 14.74 -6.74
C VAL A 261 -4.74 14.04 -8.10
N VAL A 262 -5.80 14.29 -8.86
CA VAL A 262 -5.99 13.68 -10.17
C VAL A 262 -5.13 14.42 -11.19
N MET A 263 -4.19 13.72 -11.83
CA MET A 263 -3.29 14.34 -12.80
C MET A 263 -3.77 14.10 -14.23
N SER A 264 -3.71 15.13 -15.06
CA SER A 264 -3.88 14.94 -16.50
C SER A 264 -2.74 14.09 -17.08
N THR A 265 -2.97 13.45 -18.22
CA THR A 265 -1.93 12.72 -18.95
C THR A 265 -0.84 13.68 -19.47
N PRO A 266 0.42 13.25 -19.63
CA PRO A 266 1.42 14.05 -20.34
C PRO A 266 1.12 14.10 -21.85
N PRO A 267 1.43 15.19 -22.57
CA PRO A 267 1.22 15.27 -24.02
C PRO A 267 2.13 14.31 -24.77
N LEU A 268 1.72 13.93 -25.98
CA LEU A 268 2.54 13.09 -26.86
C LEU A 268 3.56 13.93 -27.63
N HIS A 269 4.68 13.30 -27.96
CA HIS A 269 5.66 13.82 -28.90
C HIS A 269 4.99 14.12 -30.25
N ARG A 270 5.40 15.20 -30.93
CA ARG A 270 4.82 15.61 -32.22
C ARG A 270 4.94 14.58 -33.35
N LEU A 271 5.91 13.65 -33.24
CA LEU A 271 6.10 12.55 -34.19
C LEU A 271 5.30 11.28 -33.83
N SER A 272 4.60 11.28 -32.69
CA SER A 272 3.81 10.14 -32.19
C SER A 272 2.32 10.45 -32.06
N THR A 273 1.87 11.62 -32.51
CA THR A 273 0.48 12.01 -32.49
C THR A 273 0.12 12.84 -33.73
N ASN A 274 -1.15 13.22 -33.82
CA ASN A 274 -1.67 14.13 -34.81
C ASN A 274 -2.50 15.23 -34.13
N HIS A 275 -2.87 16.27 -34.90
CA HIS A 275 -3.58 17.43 -34.35
C HIS A 275 -4.92 17.06 -33.70
N ALA A 276 -5.65 16.06 -34.21
CA ALA A 276 -6.95 15.66 -33.65
C ALA A 276 -6.79 14.98 -32.29
N GLU A 277 -5.85 14.04 -32.18
CA GLU A 277 -5.51 13.37 -30.91
C GLU A 277 -4.98 14.37 -29.86
N ALA A 278 -4.05 15.24 -30.26
CA ALA A 278 -3.50 16.28 -29.37
C ALA A 278 -4.60 17.24 -28.86
N THR A 279 -5.55 17.61 -29.73
CA THR A 279 -6.73 18.42 -29.35
C THR A 279 -7.61 17.66 -28.36
N ASN A 280 -7.87 16.37 -28.58
CA ASN A 280 -8.68 15.55 -27.66
C ASN A 280 -7.99 15.37 -26.30
N ALA A 281 -6.67 15.20 -26.29
CA ALA A 281 -5.89 15.10 -25.05
C ALA A 281 -5.93 16.41 -24.24
N ARG A 282 -5.79 17.56 -24.91
CA ARG A 282 -6.03 18.88 -24.30
C ARG A 282 -7.44 19.02 -23.74
N ALA A 283 -8.44 18.56 -24.48
CA ALA A 283 -9.85 18.60 -24.05
C ALA A 283 -10.08 17.73 -22.81
N PHE A 284 -9.42 16.58 -22.71
CA PHE A 284 -9.47 15.74 -21.51
C PHE A 284 -8.82 16.42 -20.31
N ALA A 285 -7.60 16.95 -20.47
CA ALA A 285 -6.88 17.68 -19.42
C ALA A 285 -7.68 18.91 -18.92
N SER A 286 -8.23 19.68 -19.86
CA SER A 286 -9.06 20.85 -19.57
C SER A 286 -10.35 20.49 -18.82
N TRP A 287 -10.93 19.33 -19.13
CA TRP A 287 -12.12 18.84 -18.42
C TRP A 287 -11.79 18.41 -16.99
N LEU A 288 -10.67 17.72 -16.74
CA LEU A 288 -10.25 17.31 -15.40
C LEU A 288 -10.04 18.50 -14.44
N LYS A 289 -9.58 19.65 -14.94
CA LYS A 289 -9.42 20.86 -14.12
C LYS A 289 -10.65 21.77 -14.07
N SER A 290 -11.70 21.42 -14.81
CA SER A 290 -12.91 22.24 -14.91
C SER A 290 -13.82 22.08 -13.69
N SER A 291 -14.75 23.02 -13.53
CA SER A 291 -15.84 22.90 -12.56
C SER A 291 -16.77 21.73 -12.85
N GLU A 292 -16.86 21.25 -14.10
CA GLU A 292 -17.67 20.07 -14.45
C GLU A 292 -17.18 18.81 -13.70
N TYR A 293 -15.86 18.66 -13.58
CA TYR A 293 -15.26 17.55 -12.86
C TYR A 293 -15.08 17.83 -11.35
N LEU A 294 -14.69 19.06 -10.97
CA LEU A 294 -14.26 19.36 -9.60
C LEU A 294 -15.34 19.97 -8.68
N ALA A 295 -16.36 20.64 -9.22
CA ALA A 295 -17.30 21.38 -8.39
C ALA A 295 -18.14 20.44 -7.51
N GLY A 296 -18.18 20.73 -6.20
CA GLY A 296 -18.90 19.92 -5.22
C GLY A 296 -18.06 18.81 -4.56
N HIS A 297 -16.83 18.60 -5.00
CA HIS A 297 -15.95 17.53 -4.55
C HIS A 297 -14.80 18.10 -3.70
N SER A 298 -15.04 18.29 -2.40
CA SER A 298 -14.08 18.97 -1.51
C SER A 298 -12.76 18.21 -1.31
N ASN A 299 -12.71 16.95 -1.72
CA ASN A 299 -11.55 16.08 -1.55
C ASN A 299 -10.81 15.73 -2.84
N ILE A 300 -11.11 16.42 -3.93
CA ILE A 300 -10.55 16.11 -5.25
C ILE A 300 -9.99 17.40 -5.83
N VAL A 301 -8.73 17.37 -6.23
CA VAL A 301 -8.05 18.47 -6.91
C VAL A 301 -7.39 17.94 -8.18
N CYS A 302 -7.16 18.83 -9.15
CA CYS A 302 -6.48 18.47 -10.39
C CYS A 302 -5.10 19.12 -10.46
N PHE A 303 -4.09 18.34 -10.82
CA PHE A 303 -2.80 18.86 -11.28
C PHE A 303 -2.71 18.71 -12.79
N ASP A 304 -2.69 19.84 -13.49
CA ASP A 304 -2.66 19.90 -14.96
C ASP A 304 -1.24 19.72 -15.49
N LEU A 305 -0.75 18.47 -15.42
CA LEU A 305 0.52 18.06 -15.98
C LEU A 305 0.61 18.36 -17.49
N PHE A 306 -0.51 18.31 -18.19
CA PHE A 306 -0.55 18.48 -19.64
C PHE A 306 -0.15 19.91 -20.01
N ASP A 307 -0.76 20.94 -19.38
CA ASP A 307 -0.41 22.35 -19.65
C ASP A 307 1.04 22.70 -19.32
N VAL A 308 1.63 22.05 -18.30
CA VAL A 308 3.04 22.27 -17.96
C VAL A 308 3.95 21.82 -19.10
N LEU A 309 3.61 20.71 -19.76
CA LEU A 309 4.48 20.06 -20.74
C LEU A 309 4.14 20.37 -22.20
N ALA A 310 2.92 20.80 -22.50
CA ALA A 310 2.43 20.95 -23.86
C ALA A 310 2.66 22.35 -24.44
N GLU A 311 2.83 22.42 -25.75
CA GLU A 311 2.72 23.66 -26.52
C GLU A 311 1.32 24.28 -26.31
N PRO A 312 1.21 25.62 -26.26
CA PRO A 312 -0.09 26.27 -26.14
C PRO A 312 -1.01 25.91 -27.32
N ASP A 313 -2.31 26.03 -27.10
CA ASP A 313 -3.31 25.89 -28.16
C ASP A 313 -3.37 27.17 -29.02
N ASP A 314 -2.30 27.41 -29.77
CA ASP A 314 -2.10 28.62 -30.59
C ASP A 314 -2.49 28.43 -32.07
N GLY A 315 -3.04 27.26 -32.41
CA GLY A 315 -3.41 26.88 -33.77
C GLY A 315 -2.22 26.48 -34.66
N SER A 316 -1.00 26.37 -34.11
CA SER A 316 0.15 25.83 -34.82
C SER A 316 -0.01 24.33 -35.10
N THR A 317 0.80 23.80 -36.03
CA THR A 317 0.78 22.36 -36.36
C THR A 317 1.25 21.47 -35.20
N THR A 318 1.90 22.05 -34.20
CA THR A 318 2.40 21.38 -32.99
C THR A 318 1.62 21.75 -31.73
N ALA A 319 0.53 22.52 -31.87
CA ALA A 319 -0.34 22.88 -30.76
C ALA A 319 -0.77 21.63 -29.99
N ASN A 320 -0.76 21.72 -28.65
CA ASN A 320 -1.16 20.63 -27.75
C ASN A 320 -0.24 19.39 -27.77
N MET A 321 0.91 19.44 -28.45
CA MET A 321 1.92 18.38 -28.41
C MET A 321 2.99 18.69 -27.36
N LEU A 322 3.85 17.73 -27.01
CA LEU A 322 4.99 17.96 -26.12
C LEU A 322 5.83 19.12 -26.67
N ARG A 323 6.18 20.09 -25.81
CA ARG A 323 7.00 21.24 -26.20
C ARG A 323 8.29 20.80 -26.84
N TYR A 324 8.70 21.52 -27.88
CA TYR A 324 9.90 21.16 -28.62
C TYR A 324 11.13 21.08 -27.70
N GLU A 325 11.32 22.05 -26.80
CA GLU A 325 12.42 22.06 -25.83
C GLU A 325 12.33 20.99 -24.74
N TYR A 326 11.20 20.27 -24.65
CA TYR A 326 10.95 19.18 -23.70
C TYR A 326 11.05 17.79 -24.33
N GLU A 327 11.20 17.70 -25.66
CA GLU A 327 11.52 16.46 -26.36
C GLU A 327 12.92 15.95 -25.93
N GLN A 328 13.07 14.64 -25.70
CA GLN A 328 14.39 14.03 -25.53
C GLN A 328 15.17 13.95 -26.85
N SER A 329 14.45 13.69 -27.94
CA SER A 329 14.99 13.53 -29.29
C SER A 329 14.03 14.18 -30.27
N HIS A 330 14.56 14.98 -31.20
CA HIS A 330 13.74 15.57 -32.27
C HIS A 330 13.59 14.64 -33.49
N GLY A 331 14.27 13.48 -33.46
CA GLY A 331 14.38 12.55 -34.58
C GLY A 331 13.48 11.32 -34.48
N ASP A 332 12.85 11.08 -33.33
CA ASP A 332 11.99 9.92 -33.09
C ASP A 332 10.71 10.31 -32.34
N GLY A 333 9.87 9.33 -32.04
CA GLY A 333 8.55 9.52 -31.44
C GLY A 333 8.51 9.41 -29.91
N ASP A 334 9.64 9.37 -29.21
CA ASP A 334 9.61 9.16 -27.78
C ASP A 334 8.95 10.35 -27.06
N SER A 335 7.86 10.06 -26.35
CA SER A 335 7.07 11.06 -25.61
C SER A 335 7.54 11.26 -24.17
N HIS A 336 8.60 10.57 -23.73
CA HIS A 336 9.18 10.83 -22.42
C HIS A 336 9.82 12.22 -22.39
N PRO A 337 9.41 13.10 -21.45
CA PRO A 337 9.98 14.44 -21.31
C PRO A 337 11.44 14.38 -20.87
N ASN A 338 12.22 15.36 -21.32
CA ASN A 338 13.64 15.49 -20.96
C ASN A 338 13.86 16.14 -19.57
N ALA A 339 15.13 16.32 -19.21
CA ALA A 339 15.50 16.85 -17.91
C ALA A 339 15.03 18.27 -17.58
N PRO A 340 15.13 19.24 -18.50
CA PRO A 340 14.47 20.54 -18.34
C PRO A 340 12.96 20.42 -18.03
N ALA A 341 12.24 19.55 -18.73
CA ALA A 341 10.81 19.35 -18.54
C ALA A 341 10.50 18.74 -17.16
N ASN A 342 11.25 17.72 -16.74
CA ASN A 342 11.10 17.10 -15.43
C ASN A 342 11.32 18.11 -14.29
N ARG A 343 12.34 18.98 -14.42
CA ARG A 343 12.60 20.08 -13.49
C ARG A 343 11.57 21.21 -13.52
N ALA A 344 10.82 21.36 -14.61
CA ALA A 344 9.71 22.31 -14.68
C ALA A 344 8.46 21.77 -13.94
N VAL A 345 8.21 20.46 -14.02
CA VAL A 345 7.05 19.81 -13.38
C VAL A 345 7.24 19.66 -11.86
N ALA A 346 8.40 19.17 -11.42
CA ALA A 346 8.62 18.78 -10.03
C ALA A 346 8.29 19.83 -8.97
N PRO A 347 8.75 21.10 -9.05
CA PRO A 347 8.40 22.10 -8.03
C PRO A 347 6.89 22.38 -7.99
N LEU A 348 6.22 22.38 -9.14
CA LEU A 348 4.79 22.62 -9.23
C LEU A 348 3.99 21.46 -8.63
N LEU A 349 4.42 20.22 -8.90
CA LEU A 349 3.78 19.03 -8.33
C LEU A 349 4.00 18.94 -6.82
N ALA A 350 5.22 19.19 -6.35
CA ALA A 350 5.53 19.25 -4.91
C ALA A 350 4.62 20.26 -4.19
N GLN A 351 4.51 21.48 -4.74
CA GLN A 351 3.64 22.50 -4.17
C GLN A 351 2.15 22.08 -4.21
N ALA A 352 1.68 21.49 -5.30
CA ALA A 352 0.30 21.03 -5.42
C ALA A 352 -0.05 19.93 -4.39
N LEU A 353 0.88 19.02 -4.10
CA LEU A 353 0.71 18.00 -3.07
C LEU A 353 0.63 18.61 -1.66
N ILE A 354 1.49 19.59 -1.37
CA ILE A 354 1.49 20.32 -0.11
C ILE A 354 0.18 21.11 0.06
N ASP A 355 -0.24 21.85 -0.96
CA ASP A 355 -1.48 22.63 -0.95
C ASP A 355 -2.71 21.73 -0.77
N ALA A 356 -2.72 20.57 -1.43
CA ALA A 356 -3.74 19.55 -1.26
C ALA A 356 -3.80 19.03 0.19
N GLY A 357 -2.64 18.89 0.84
CA GLY A 357 -2.54 18.53 2.26
C GLY A 357 -3.03 19.63 3.20
N GLN A 358 -2.73 20.90 2.89
CA GLN A 358 -3.11 22.07 3.69
C GLN A 358 -4.57 22.45 3.59
N GLY A 359 -5.21 22.19 2.44
CA GLY A 359 -6.62 22.51 2.20
C GLY A 359 -7.61 21.69 3.01
N ARG A 360 -7.16 20.94 4.04
CA ARG A 360 -7.95 20.01 4.84
C ARG A 360 -8.01 20.36 6.31
#